data_AF-A0A0W1FNR7-F1
#
_entry.id   AF-A0A0W1FNR7-F1
#
_cell.length_a   1.000
_cell.length_b   1.000
_cell.length_c   1.000
_cell.angle_alpha   90.00
_cell.angle_beta   90.00
_cell.angle_gamma   90.00
#
_symmetry.space_group_name_H-M   'P 1'
#
loop_
_entity.id
_entity.type
_entity.pdbx_description
1 polymer ?
#
loop_
_entity_poly.entity_id
_entity_poly.type
_entity_poly.pdbx_seq_one_letter_code
_entity_poly.pdbx_strand_id
1 'polypeptide(L)'
;MTAIDSIAALEAVVGKPSPAIDLKVIDRVDPTAQRWLAASPLMFAGVGDGDGGMTITLAGGAPGFVHSDGPTLSIPLDHIDDPALLRPGEGFGSLLLLPGIGETLRINGRVAGIAEGAARIAVEECYVHCAKALIRSDF
;
A
#
# COMPACT_ATOMS: atom_id res chain seq x y z
N MET A 1 -17.84 -13.68 24.77
CA MET A 1 -17.42 -13.73 23.35
C MET A 1 -16.26 -14.70 23.25
N THR A 2 -16.36 -15.72 22.40
CA THR A 2 -15.23 -16.60 22.09
C THR A 2 -14.33 -15.88 21.08
N ALA A 3 -13.02 -15.88 21.31
CA ALA A 3 -12.07 -15.29 20.36
C ALA A 3 -12.03 -16.12 19.06
N ILE A 4 -11.96 -15.44 17.92
CA ILE A 4 -11.68 -16.06 16.61
C ILE A 4 -10.16 -15.96 16.42
N ASP A 5 -9.47 -17.10 16.36
CA ASP A 5 -8.00 -17.21 16.35
C ASP A 5 -7.43 -17.87 15.09
N SER A 6 -8.29 -18.19 14.11
CA SER A 6 -7.89 -18.80 12.85
C SER A 6 -8.70 -18.27 11.67
N ILE A 7 -8.10 -18.32 10.48
CA ILE A 7 -8.78 -17.95 9.23
C ILE A 7 -9.99 -18.86 8.99
N ALA A 8 -9.88 -20.15 9.25
CA ALA A 8 -11.00 -21.08 9.08
C ALA A 8 -12.20 -20.72 9.99
N ALA A 9 -11.94 -20.35 11.26
CA ALA A 9 -12.98 -19.89 12.16
C ALA A 9 -13.59 -18.55 11.72
N LEU A 10 -12.78 -17.64 11.17
CA LEU A 10 -13.26 -16.38 10.62
C LEU A 10 -14.16 -16.61 9.40
N GLU A 11 -13.72 -17.40 8.43
CA GLU A 11 -14.46 -17.74 7.21
C GLU A 11 -15.79 -18.46 7.52
N ALA A 12 -15.85 -19.24 8.59
CA ALA A 12 -17.11 -19.87 9.03
C ALA A 12 -18.17 -18.85 9.49
N VAL A 13 -17.75 -17.65 9.91
CA VAL A 13 -18.64 -16.58 10.36
C VAL A 13 -18.97 -15.60 9.23
N VAL A 14 -17.96 -15.16 8.47
CA VAL A 14 -18.11 -14.07 7.49
C VAL A 14 -18.19 -14.55 6.04
N GLY A 15 -17.92 -15.84 5.79
CA GLY A 15 -17.80 -16.42 4.46
C GLY A 15 -16.39 -16.27 3.87
N LYS A 16 -16.17 -16.89 2.72
CA LYS A 16 -14.91 -16.81 1.96
C LYS A 16 -14.90 -15.62 1.00
N PRO A 17 -13.73 -15.00 0.75
CA PRO A 17 -13.57 -14.07 -0.36
C PRO A 17 -13.96 -14.70 -1.70
N SER A 18 -14.47 -13.89 -2.62
CA SER A 18 -14.65 -14.33 -4.00
C SER A 18 -13.28 -14.52 -4.66
N PRO A 19 -13.05 -15.59 -5.45
CA PRO A 19 -11.78 -15.82 -6.15
C PRO A 19 -11.32 -14.64 -7.01
N ALA A 20 -12.25 -13.83 -7.53
CA ALA A 20 -11.92 -12.64 -8.31
C ALA A 20 -11.16 -11.57 -7.51
N ILE A 21 -11.27 -11.57 -6.17
CA ILE A 21 -10.54 -10.65 -5.29
C ILE A 21 -9.05 -11.01 -5.25
N ASP A 22 -8.72 -12.29 -5.32
CA ASP A 22 -7.34 -12.76 -5.25
C ASP A 22 -6.65 -12.66 -6.61
N LEU A 23 -7.39 -12.93 -7.69
CA LEU A 23 -6.86 -12.91 -9.06
C LEU A 23 -6.38 -11.53 -9.55
N LYS A 24 -6.81 -10.44 -8.89
CA LYS A 24 -6.35 -9.07 -9.23
C LYS A 24 -5.04 -8.67 -8.55
N VAL A 25 -4.53 -9.48 -7.62
CA VAL A 25 -3.28 -9.21 -6.90
C VAL A 25 -2.11 -9.68 -7.75
N ILE A 26 -1.23 -8.75 -8.12
CA ILE A 26 -0.03 -9.04 -8.91
C ILE A 26 1.23 -8.62 -8.14
N ASP A 27 2.38 -9.17 -8.49
CA ASP A 27 3.67 -8.98 -7.82
C ASP A 27 4.51 -7.83 -8.39
N ARG A 28 3.90 -6.93 -9.17
CA ARG A 28 4.60 -5.89 -9.93
C ARG A 28 3.72 -4.69 -10.20
N VAL A 29 4.36 -3.55 -10.46
CA VAL A 29 3.68 -2.33 -10.93
C VAL A 29 3.47 -2.44 -12.44
N ASP A 30 2.25 -2.83 -12.84
CA ASP A 30 1.88 -2.91 -14.25
C ASP A 30 1.65 -1.52 -14.88
N PRO A 31 1.44 -1.41 -16.21
CA PRO A 31 1.20 -0.12 -16.85
C PRO A 31 -0.01 0.66 -16.30
N THR A 32 -1.00 -0.02 -15.73
CA THR A 32 -2.18 0.62 -15.14
C THR A 32 -1.84 1.24 -13.78
N ALA A 33 -1.13 0.49 -12.94
CA ALA A 33 -0.59 0.98 -11.68
C ALA A 33 0.40 2.13 -11.91
N GLN A 34 1.25 2.08 -12.95
CA GLN A 34 2.14 3.19 -13.30
C GLN A 34 1.38 4.49 -13.61
N ARG A 35 0.27 4.41 -14.37
CA ARG A 35 -0.59 5.58 -14.62
C ARG A 35 -1.23 6.11 -13.34
N TRP A 36 -1.58 5.21 -12.42
CA TRP A 36 -2.13 5.59 -11.12
C TRP A 36 -1.09 6.31 -10.27
N LEU A 37 0.13 5.79 -10.17
CA LEU A 37 1.26 6.44 -9.48
C LEU A 37 1.50 7.84 -10.04
N ALA A 38 1.56 7.97 -11.37
CA ALA A 38 1.77 9.24 -12.07
C ALA A 38 0.70 10.31 -11.78
N ALA A 39 -0.51 9.90 -11.41
CA ALA A 39 -1.61 10.81 -11.12
C ALA A 39 -1.84 11.05 -9.61
N SER A 40 -1.26 10.22 -8.73
CA SER A 40 -1.54 10.25 -7.29
C SER A 40 -0.72 11.33 -6.57
N PRO A 41 -1.37 12.27 -5.85
CA PRO A 41 -0.68 13.27 -5.04
C PRO A 41 -0.58 12.90 -3.54
N LEU A 42 -1.23 11.81 -3.11
CA LEU A 42 -1.35 11.43 -1.70
C LEU A 42 -1.13 9.93 -1.51
N MET A 43 -0.32 9.59 -0.50
CA MET A 43 -0.08 8.22 -0.05
C MET A 43 -0.25 8.12 1.47
N PHE A 44 -0.91 7.06 1.92
CA PHE A 44 -0.82 6.57 3.30
C PHE A 44 0.10 5.35 3.29
N ALA A 45 1.08 5.30 4.19
CA ALA A 45 2.05 4.21 4.27
C ALA A 45 2.11 3.65 5.70
N GLY A 46 1.85 2.35 5.83
CA GLY A 46 2.09 1.58 7.04
C GLY A 46 3.46 0.89 6.97
N VAL A 47 4.22 0.95 8.07
CA VAL A 47 5.50 0.28 8.22
C VAL A 47 5.50 -0.57 9.48
N GLY A 48 5.89 -1.84 9.34
CA GLY A 48 6.04 -2.75 10.47
C GLY A 48 7.36 -2.50 11.21
N ASP A 49 7.36 -2.57 12.54
CA ASP A 49 8.54 -2.26 13.37
C ASP A 49 9.36 -3.50 13.79
N GLY A 50 9.10 -4.66 13.19
CA GLY A 50 9.83 -5.92 13.45
C GLY A 50 9.40 -6.66 14.71
N ASP A 51 8.79 -5.98 15.69
CA ASP A 51 8.30 -6.58 16.95
C ASP A 51 6.78 -6.89 16.89
N GLY A 52 6.23 -6.95 15.68
CA GLY A 52 4.81 -7.18 15.44
C GLY A 52 3.94 -5.92 15.54
N GLY A 53 4.54 -4.76 15.78
CA GLY A 53 3.88 -3.47 15.72
C GLY A 53 3.82 -2.92 14.28
N MET A 54 3.00 -1.88 14.13
CA MET A 54 2.74 -1.20 12.85
C MET A 54 2.49 0.28 13.12
N THR A 55 3.21 1.14 12.41
CA THR A 55 3.02 2.60 12.45
C THR A 55 2.60 3.11 11.07
N ILE A 56 1.84 4.20 11.01
CA ILE A 56 1.39 4.81 9.75
C ILE A 56 2.00 6.22 9.63
N THR A 57 2.53 6.54 8.46
CA THR A 57 2.90 7.89 8.01
C THR A 57 2.10 8.26 6.76
N LEU A 58 2.00 9.55 6.49
CA LEU A 58 1.47 10.06 5.23
C LEU A 58 2.63 10.56 4.37
N ALA A 59 2.38 10.64 3.07
CA ALA A 59 3.24 11.33 2.14
C ALA A 59 2.39 12.09 1.11
N GLY A 60 2.83 13.31 0.77
CA GLY A 60 2.12 14.20 -0.13
C GLY A 60 3.06 14.91 -1.09
N GLY A 61 2.64 15.09 -2.34
CA GLY A 61 3.47 15.67 -3.38
C GLY A 61 2.71 16.12 -4.61
N ALA A 62 3.46 16.60 -5.61
CA ALA A 62 2.91 16.72 -6.95
C ALA A 62 2.54 15.32 -7.49
N PRO A 63 1.51 15.20 -8.37
CA PRO A 63 1.20 13.95 -9.03
C PRO A 63 2.44 13.28 -9.62
N GLY A 64 2.65 12.00 -9.28
CA GLY A 64 3.81 11.23 -9.72
C GLY A 64 5.05 11.34 -8.81
N PHE A 65 4.93 11.89 -7.60
CA PHE A 65 6.04 11.90 -6.64
C PHE A 65 6.52 10.47 -6.28
N VAL A 66 5.61 9.50 -6.22
CA VAL A 66 5.94 8.07 -6.18
C VAL A 66 6.02 7.53 -7.61
N HIS A 67 7.09 6.81 -7.91
CA HIS A 67 7.28 6.17 -9.21
C HIS A 67 7.88 4.77 -9.04
N SER A 68 7.74 3.93 -10.07
CA SER A 68 8.32 2.59 -10.10
C SER A 68 9.48 2.52 -11.09
N ASP A 69 10.55 1.85 -10.70
CA ASP A 69 11.62 1.38 -11.58
C ASP A 69 11.67 -0.15 -11.51
N GLY A 70 11.17 -0.82 -12.56
CA GLY A 70 10.99 -2.27 -12.59
C GLY A 70 10.16 -2.78 -11.38
N PRO A 71 10.71 -3.69 -10.54
CA PRO A 71 10.00 -4.26 -9.39
C PRO A 71 10.09 -3.38 -8.12
N THR A 72 10.63 -2.16 -8.22
CA THR A 72 10.91 -1.30 -7.06
C THR A 72 10.14 0.00 -7.14
N LEU A 73 9.45 0.39 -6.06
CA LEU A 73 8.95 1.76 -5.91
C LEU A 73 10.05 2.66 -5.34
N SER A 74 10.04 3.91 -5.78
CA SER A 74 10.87 4.98 -5.27
C SER A 74 9.98 6.07 -4.68
N ILE A 75 10.19 6.38 -3.41
CA ILE A 75 9.39 7.34 -2.63
C ILE A 75 10.34 8.39 -2.05
N PRO A 76 10.27 9.67 -2.47
CA PRO A 76 11.10 10.73 -1.93
C PRO A 76 10.88 10.89 -0.42
N LEU A 77 11.94 10.90 0.38
CA LEU A 77 11.84 10.95 1.85
C LEU A 77 11.37 12.31 2.36
N ASP A 78 11.67 13.39 1.64
CA ASP A 78 11.24 14.76 1.96
C ASP A 78 9.74 14.99 1.72
N HIS A 79 9.06 14.03 1.11
CA HIS A 79 7.61 14.03 0.91
C HIS A 79 6.85 13.22 1.96
N ILE A 80 7.56 12.59 2.90
CA ILE A 80 7.00 11.72 3.94
C ILE A 80 7.03 12.46 5.28
N ASP A 81 5.93 12.41 6.04
CA ASP A 81 5.84 13.11 7.33
C ASP A 81 6.82 12.55 8.37
N ASP A 82 6.96 11.22 8.46
CA ASP A 82 7.95 10.55 9.31
C ASP A 82 8.81 9.54 8.51
N PRO A 83 9.88 10.00 7.84
CA PRO A 83 10.74 9.13 7.05
C PRO A 83 11.59 8.18 7.91
N ALA A 84 11.73 8.42 9.21
CA ALA A 84 12.51 7.56 10.11
C ALA A 84 11.86 6.19 10.35
N LEU A 85 10.57 6.07 10.01
CA LEU A 85 9.85 4.81 10.02
C LEU A 85 10.31 3.85 8.93
N LEU A 86 10.92 4.33 7.83
CA LEU A 86 11.30 3.46 6.71
C LEU A 86 12.70 2.89 6.91
N ARG A 87 12.81 1.71 7.54
CA ARG A 87 14.09 1.04 7.74
C ARG A 87 14.23 -0.19 6.85
N PRO A 88 15.40 -0.42 6.21
CA PRO A 88 15.62 -1.59 5.37
C PRO A 88 15.27 -2.90 6.08
N GLY A 89 14.56 -3.77 5.39
CA GLY A 89 14.06 -5.05 5.92
C GLY A 89 12.64 -4.98 6.50
N GLU A 90 12.10 -3.79 6.77
CA GLU A 90 10.76 -3.66 7.35
C GLU A 90 9.64 -3.87 6.33
N GLY A 91 8.56 -4.49 6.81
CA GLY A 91 7.34 -4.67 6.01
C GLY A 91 6.69 -3.31 5.72
N PHE A 92 6.22 -3.14 4.49
CA PHE A 92 5.63 -1.90 3.99
C PHE A 92 4.27 -2.19 3.35
N GLY A 93 3.29 -1.32 3.60
CA GLY A 93 2.01 -1.32 2.91
C GLY A 93 1.57 0.10 2.64
N SER A 94 0.96 0.36 1.48
CA SER A 94 0.54 1.70 1.10
C SER A 94 -0.81 1.72 0.40
N LEU A 95 -1.48 2.87 0.51
CA LEU A 95 -2.62 3.26 -0.30
C LEU A 95 -2.29 4.58 -0.99
N LEU A 96 -2.33 4.59 -2.32
CA LEU A 96 -2.22 5.81 -3.12
C LEU A 96 -3.60 6.23 -3.62
N LEU A 97 -3.95 7.49 -3.34
CA LEU A 97 -5.27 8.05 -3.62
C LEU A 97 -5.22 9.00 -4.82
N LEU A 98 -6.32 9.01 -5.57
CA LEU A 98 -6.57 9.97 -6.64
C LEU A 98 -7.76 10.86 -6.27
N PRO A 99 -7.61 12.19 -6.25
CA PRO A 99 -8.73 13.09 -5.98
C PRO A 99 -9.91 12.85 -6.93
N GLY A 100 -11.11 12.69 -6.37
CA GLY A 100 -12.33 12.44 -7.14
C GLY A 100 -12.53 10.99 -7.60
N ILE A 101 -11.62 10.07 -7.28
CA ILE A 101 -11.74 8.64 -7.56
C ILE A 101 -11.91 7.89 -6.23
N GLY A 102 -12.91 7.02 -6.15
CA GLY A 102 -13.22 6.28 -4.92
C GLY A 102 -12.36 5.02 -4.73
N GLU A 103 -11.79 4.46 -5.79
CA GLU A 103 -10.83 3.37 -5.69
C GLU A 103 -9.46 3.86 -5.22
N THR A 104 -8.65 2.95 -4.66
CA THR A 104 -7.26 3.24 -4.27
C THR A 104 -6.31 2.22 -4.88
N LEU A 105 -5.06 2.62 -5.12
CA LEU A 105 -4.01 1.65 -5.47
C LEU A 105 -3.32 1.21 -4.19
N ARG A 106 -3.36 -0.10 -3.92
CA ARG A 106 -2.64 -0.71 -2.80
C ARG A 106 -1.35 -1.34 -3.29
N ILE A 107 -0.25 -1.02 -2.61
CA ILE A 107 1.05 -1.66 -2.83
C ILE A 107 1.61 -2.12 -1.50
N ASN A 108 1.91 -3.42 -1.39
CA ASN A 108 2.59 -4.01 -0.24
C ASN A 108 3.98 -4.51 -0.68
N GLY A 109 4.89 -4.58 0.28
CA GLY A 109 6.24 -5.07 0.03
C GLY A 109 7.15 -4.86 1.22
N ARG A 110 8.41 -4.55 0.92
CA ARG A 110 9.46 -4.38 1.93
C ARG A 110 10.36 -3.22 1.60
N VAL A 111 10.79 -2.48 2.61
CA VAL A 111 11.84 -1.46 2.43
C VAL A 111 13.14 -2.17 2.04
N ALA A 112 13.55 -2.04 0.79
CA ALA A 112 14.76 -2.66 0.24
C ALA A 112 16.01 -1.86 0.58
N GLY A 113 15.89 -0.53 0.71
CA GLY A 113 17.00 0.36 1.00
C GLY A 113 16.61 1.83 0.93
N ILE A 114 17.54 2.69 1.32
CA ILE A 114 17.45 4.14 1.14
C ILE A 114 18.57 4.56 0.20
N ALA A 115 18.23 5.26 -0.89
CA ALA A 115 19.20 5.71 -1.89
C ALA A 115 18.74 7.04 -2.51
N GLU A 116 19.67 7.96 -2.72
CA GLU A 116 19.42 9.22 -3.45
C GLU A 116 18.27 10.06 -2.87
N GLY A 117 18.11 10.06 -1.53
CA GLY A 117 17.04 10.79 -0.86
C GLY A 117 15.66 10.14 -0.98
N ALA A 118 15.57 8.89 -1.46
CA ALA A 118 14.34 8.14 -1.58
C ALA A 118 14.40 6.79 -0.86
N ALA A 119 13.25 6.36 -0.33
CA ALA A 119 13.04 4.98 0.07
C ALA A 119 12.77 4.11 -1.17
N ARG A 120 13.43 2.96 -1.23
CA ARG A 120 13.24 1.94 -2.26
C ARG A 120 12.42 0.81 -1.67
N ILE A 121 11.25 0.52 -2.24
CA ILE A 121 10.37 -0.56 -1.78
C ILE A 121 10.39 -1.68 -2.81
N ALA A 122 10.81 -2.88 -2.42
CA ALA A 122 10.61 -4.08 -3.23
C ALA A 122 9.12 -4.44 -3.19
N VAL A 123 8.47 -4.43 -4.34
CA VAL A 123 7.03 -4.72 -4.45
C VAL A 123 6.78 -6.21 -4.32
N GLU A 124 5.85 -6.59 -3.45
CA GLU A 124 5.38 -7.97 -3.28
C GLU A 124 3.94 -8.12 -3.75
N GLU A 125 3.10 -7.09 -3.58
CA GLU A 125 1.71 -7.07 -4.05
C GLU A 125 1.33 -5.68 -4.56
N CYS A 126 0.61 -5.62 -5.68
CA CYS A 126 0.08 -4.41 -6.28
C CYS A 126 -1.33 -4.69 -6.82
N TYR A 127 -2.32 -3.90 -6.42
CA TYR A 127 -3.70 -4.05 -6.91
C TYR A 127 -4.56 -2.83 -6.63
N VAL A 128 -5.59 -2.65 -7.45
CA VAL A 128 -6.65 -1.67 -7.18
C VAL A 128 -7.59 -2.21 -6.10
N HIS A 129 -7.79 -1.42 -5.05
CA HIS A 129 -8.76 -1.66 -4.00
C HIS A 129 -10.07 -0.94 -4.33
N CYS A 130 -11.20 -1.67 -4.24
CA CYS A 130 -12.49 -1.11 -4.64
C CYS A 130 -12.98 -0.01 -3.69
N ALA A 131 -13.78 0.91 -4.20
CA ALA A 131 -14.30 2.06 -3.47
C ALA A 131 -15.29 1.76 -2.33
N LYS A 132 -15.67 0.49 -2.10
CA LYS A 132 -16.75 0.12 -1.16
C LYS A 132 -16.56 0.69 0.24
N ALA A 133 -15.33 0.73 0.75
CA ALA A 133 -15.05 1.28 2.08
C ALA A 133 -15.28 2.79 2.12
N LEU A 134 -14.76 3.52 1.13
CA LEU A 134 -14.90 4.98 1.01
C LEU A 134 -16.35 5.40 0.75
N ILE A 135 -17.08 4.65 -0.08
CA ILE A 135 -18.52 4.89 -0.33
C ILE A 135 -19.33 4.71 0.97
N ARG A 136 -19.02 3.70 1.78
CA ARG A 136 -19.76 3.44 3.03
C ARG A 136 -19.48 4.48 4.12
N SER A 137 -18.35 5.18 4.04
CA SER A 137 -17.97 6.20 5.01
C SER A 137 -18.47 7.59 4.67
N ASP A 138 -19.11 7.78 3.50
CA ASP A 138 -19.45 9.09 2.96
C ASP A 138 -18.23 10.04 2.95
N PHE A 139 -17.06 9.49 2.63
CA PHE A 139 -15.79 10.25 2.51
C PHE A 139 -15.82 11.13 1.25
#